data_AF-A0A1V1NT13-F1
#
_entry.id   AF-A0A1V1NT13-F1
#
_cell.length_a   1.000
_cell.length_b   1.000
_cell.length_c   1.000
_cell.angle_alpha   90.00
_cell.angle_beta   90.00
_cell.angle_gamma   90.00
#
_symmetry.space_group_name_H-M   'P 1'
#
loop_
_entity.id
_entity.type
_entity.pdbx_description
1 polymer ?
#
loop_
_entity_poly.entity_id
_entity_poly.type
_entity_poly.pdbx_seq_one_letter_code
_entity_poly.pdbx_strand_id
1 'polypeptide(L)'
;MLKSNRFNLDIHITKHASQRMSERNISIDSIIDLVETGKTKYKDETRLWISKSYPHRNDNLICAAVVLENVLVIKTVMHNWKLMEA
;
A
#
# COMPACT_ATOMS: atom_id res chain seq x y z
N MET A 1 -11.13 1.98 13.35
CA MET A 1 -10.64 3.02 12.42
C MET A 1 -9.17 2.73 12.17
N LEU A 2 -8.75 2.60 10.91
CA LEU A 2 -7.36 2.32 10.57
C LEU A 2 -6.61 3.64 10.51
N LYS A 3 -5.46 3.73 11.17
CA LYS A 3 -4.67 4.96 11.24
C LYS A 3 -3.20 4.66 11.01
N SER A 4 -2.54 5.55 10.29
CA SER A 4 -1.10 5.55 10.13
C SER A 4 -0.46 6.52 11.12
N ASN A 5 0.57 6.05 11.84
CA ASN A 5 1.40 6.92 12.67
C ASN A 5 2.42 7.66 11.80
N ARG A 6 3.04 6.96 10.84
CA ARG A 6 3.99 7.55 9.89
C ARG A 6 3.45 8.77 9.15
N PHE A 7 2.20 8.72 8.68
CA PHE A 7 1.57 9.81 7.96
C PHE A 7 0.68 10.69 8.84
N ASN A 8 0.41 10.28 10.08
CA ASN A 8 -0.56 10.90 10.98
C ASN A 8 -1.95 11.11 10.32
N LEU A 9 -2.39 10.12 9.54
CA LEU A 9 -3.65 10.15 8.78
C LEU A 9 -4.42 8.85 8.95
N ASP A 10 -5.73 8.92 8.83
CA ASP A 10 -6.58 7.72 8.74
C ASP A 10 -6.39 7.02 7.40
N ILE A 11 -6.42 5.70 7.41
CA ILE A 11 -6.23 4.85 6.24
C ILE A 11 -7.60 4.44 5.70
N HIS A 12 -7.88 4.84 4.46
CA HIS A 12 -9.11 4.51 3.76
C HIS A 12 -8.82 3.55 2.61
N ILE A 13 -9.40 2.35 2.67
CA ILE A 13 -9.24 1.33 1.64
C ILE A 13 -10.43 1.44 0.68
N THR A 14 -10.16 1.70 -0.59
CA THR A 14 -11.23 1.72 -1.61
C THR A 14 -11.78 0.32 -1.87
N LYS A 15 -13.01 0.24 -2.39
CA LYS A 15 -13.63 -1.05 -2.80
C LYS A 15 -12.71 -1.83 -3.76
N HIS A 16 -12.09 -1.14 -4.72
CA HIS A 16 -11.17 -1.77 -5.66
C HIS A 16 -9.93 -2.35 -4.96
N ALA A 17 -9.29 -1.60 -4.06
CA ALA A 17 -8.17 -2.10 -3.27
C ALA A 17 -8.57 -3.30 -2.41
N SER A 18 -9.74 -3.25 -1.76
CA SER A 18 -10.25 -4.38 -0.96
C SER A 18 -10.47 -5.64 -1.79
N GLN A 19 -10.94 -5.53 -3.03
CA GLN A 19 -11.07 -6.67 -3.94
C GLN A 19 -9.70 -7.27 -4.29
N ARG A 20 -8.73 -6.43 -4.65
CA ARG A 20 -7.35 -6.86 -4.91
C ARG A 20 -6.69 -7.53 -3.71
N MET A 21 -6.96 -7.03 -2.50
CA MET A 21 -6.49 -7.64 -1.26
C MET A 21 -7.06 -9.05 -1.09
N SER A 22 -8.37 -9.22 -1.31
CA SER A 22 -9.04 -10.52 -1.19
C SER A 22 -8.52 -11.54 -2.21
N GLU A 23 -8.28 -11.14 -3.46
CA GLU A 23 -7.76 -12.00 -4.53
C GLU A 23 -6.40 -12.64 -4.19
N ARG A 24 -5.63 -12.01 -3.28
CA ARG A 24 -4.27 -12.42 -2.93
C ARG A 24 -4.06 -12.66 -1.44
N ASN A 25 -5.13 -12.75 -0.65
CA ASN A 25 -5.03 -12.96 0.79
C ASN A 25 -4.11 -11.93 1.48
N ILE A 26 -4.27 -10.65 1.14
CA ILE A 26 -3.57 -9.53 1.79
C ILE A 26 -4.44 -9.08 2.97
N SER A 27 -3.93 -9.26 4.18
CA SER A 27 -4.63 -8.86 5.39
C SER A 27 -4.56 -7.35 5.62
N ILE A 28 -5.45 -6.86 6.48
CA ILE A 28 -5.41 -5.48 6.97
C ILE A 28 -4.09 -5.23 7.73
N ASP A 29 -3.59 -6.18 8.49
CA ASP A 29 -2.30 -6.06 9.19
C ASP A 29 -1.14 -5.89 8.21
N SER A 30 -1.18 -6.58 7.07
CA SER A 30 -0.18 -6.42 6.01
C SER A 30 -0.25 -5.01 5.39
N ILE A 31 -1.44 -4.41 5.30
CA ILE A 31 -1.61 -3.03 4.82
C ILE A 31 -1.06 -2.03 5.84
N ILE A 32 -1.36 -2.21 7.13
CA ILE A 32 -0.82 -1.34 8.18
C ILE A 32 0.71 -1.41 8.16
N ASP A 33 1.27 -2.61 8.17
CA ASP A 33 2.72 -2.80 8.13
C ASP A 33 3.37 -2.22 6.86
N LEU A 34 2.72 -2.39 5.70
CA LEU A 34 3.15 -1.78 4.44
C LEU A 34 3.21 -0.25 4.54
N VAL A 35 2.15 0.38 5.06
CA VAL A 35 2.05 1.84 5.18
C VAL A 35 3.10 2.38 6.16
N GLU A 36 3.27 1.72 7.31
CA GLU A 36 4.20 2.18 8.34
C GLU A 36 5.66 1.98 7.96
N THR A 37 6.00 0.86 7.32
CA THR A 37 7.41 0.44 7.18
C THR A 37 7.90 0.29 5.73
N GLY A 38 7.00 0.38 4.76
CA GLY A 38 7.32 0.23 3.35
C GLY A 38 8.14 1.41 2.79
N LYS A 39 8.87 1.15 1.71
CA LYS A 39 9.59 2.18 0.96
C LYS A 39 8.60 3.03 0.17
N THR A 40 8.73 4.35 0.27
CA THR A 40 7.85 5.31 -0.42
C THR A 40 8.54 5.84 -1.68
N LYS A 41 7.82 5.85 -2.80
CA LYS A 41 8.21 6.55 -4.03
C LYS A 41 7.11 7.55 -4.38
N TYR A 42 7.40 8.83 -4.30
CA TYR A 42 6.45 9.89 -4.64
C TYR A 42 6.39 10.07 -6.16
N LYS A 43 5.18 10.15 -6.69
CA LYS A 43 4.92 10.62 -8.07
C LYS A 43 4.90 12.15 -8.09
N ASP A 44 4.29 12.73 -7.07
CA ASP A 44 4.14 14.17 -6.82
C ASP A 44 3.80 14.39 -5.34
N GLU A 45 3.40 15.60 -4.98
CA GLU A 45 3.11 16.04 -3.60
C GLU A 45 2.04 15.20 -2.88
N THR A 46 1.09 14.60 -3.62
CA THR A 46 -0.06 13.89 -3.04
C THR A 46 -0.08 12.41 -3.38
N ARG A 47 0.52 11.99 -4.50
CA ARG A 47 0.47 10.61 -4.98
C ARG A 47 1.80 9.91 -4.75
N LEU A 48 1.73 8.73 -4.15
CA LEU A 48 2.91 7.90 -3.90
C LEU A 48 2.61 6.41 -4.06
N TRP A 49 3.67 5.64 -4.24
CA TRP A 49 3.67 4.19 -4.07
C TRP A 49 4.37 3.82 -2.78
N ILE A 50 3.83 2.84 -2.07
CA ILE A 50 4.46 2.24 -0.90
C ILE A 50 4.68 0.76 -1.17
N SER A 51 5.92 0.31 -1.13
CA SER A 51 6.27 -1.08 -1.42
C SER A 51 7.09 -1.73 -0.31
N LYS A 52 6.83 -3.02 -0.05
CA LYS A 52 7.56 -3.83 0.93
C LYS A 52 7.61 -5.29 0.49
N SER A 53 8.77 -5.92 0.72
CA SER A 53 8.94 -7.34 0.51
C SER A 53 8.49 -8.14 1.73
N TYR A 54 7.71 -9.19 1.51
CA TYR A 54 7.19 -10.10 2.52
C TYR A 54 7.71 -11.52 2.22
N PRO A 55 8.78 -11.98 2.90
CA PRO A 55 9.47 -13.23 2.55
C PRO A 55 8.60 -14.48 2.72
N HIS A 56 7.57 -14.43 3.57
CA HIS A 56 6.65 -15.55 3.81
C HIS A 56 5.46 -15.60 2.85
N ARG A 57 5.48 -14.80 1.76
CA ARG A 57 4.43 -14.77 0.74
C ARG A 57 4.95 -15.27 -0.60
N ASN A 58 4.15 -16.04 -1.32
CA ASN A 58 4.45 -16.50 -2.68
C ASN A 58 4.57 -15.34 -3.68
N ASP A 59 3.89 -14.23 -3.41
CA ASP A 59 3.97 -12.95 -4.12
C ASP A 59 4.74 -11.93 -3.27
N ASN A 60 6.03 -12.21 -3.07
CA ASN A 60 6.90 -11.62 -2.06
C ASN A 60 7.07 -10.10 -2.08
N LEU A 61 6.43 -9.35 -2.97
CA LEU A 61 6.41 -7.89 -3.00
C LEU A 61 4.98 -7.37 -3.12
N ILE A 62 4.55 -6.59 -2.12
CA ILE A 62 3.30 -5.84 -2.16
C ILE A 62 3.64 -4.38 -2.46
N CYS A 63 2.89 -3.76 -3.39
CA CYS A 63 2.98 -2.34 -3.71
C CYS A 63 1.60 -1.71 -3.69
N ALA A 64 1.39 -0.70 -2.86
CA ALA A 64 0.14 0.07 -2.82
C ALA A 64 0.29 1.39 -3.56
N ALA A 65 -0.69 1.75 -4.39
CA ALA A 65 -0.83 3.10 -4.91
C ALA A 65 -1.70 3.91 -3.94
N VAL A 66 -1.14 5.02 -3.44
CA VAL A 66 -1.69 5.82 -2.36
C VAL A 66 -1.86 7.27 -2.81
N VAL A 67 -2.94 7.91 -2.33
CA VAL A 67 -3.15 9.35 -2.42
C VAL A 67 -3.27 9.91 -1.01
N LEU A 68 -2.48 10.94 -0.71
CA LEU A 68 -2.48 11.71 0.53
C LEU A 68 -3.35 12.96 0.31
N GLU A 69 -4.48 13.01 1.03
CA GLU A 69 -5.34 14.19 1.15
C GLU A 69 -5.57 14.44 2.65
N ASN A 70 -6.82 14.69 3.07
CA ASN A 70 -7.19 14.71 4.49
C ASN A 70 -7.16 13.31 5.13
N VAL A 71 -6.99 12.27 4.31
CA VAL A 71 -6.82 10.87 4.71
C VAL A 71 -5.82 10.20 3.74
N LEU A 72 -5.27 9.05 4.15
CA LEU A 72 -4.44 8.20 3.31
C LEU A 72 -5.34 7.20 2.55
N VAL A 73 -5.54 7.43 1.25
CA VAL A 73 -6.41 6.59 0.42
C VAL A 73 -5.60 5.53 -0.31
N ILE A 74 -5.88 4.25 -0.03
CA ILE A 74 -5.33 3.12 -0.79
C ILE A 74 -6.22 2.86 -2.01
N LYS A 75 -5.74 3.24 -3.18
CA LYS A 75 -6.48 3.13 -4.45
C LYS A 75 -6.43 1.73 -5.03
N THR A 76 -5.30 1.07 -4.95
CA THR A 76 -5.11 -0.32 -5.39
C THR A 76 -3.87 -0.92 -4.74
N VAL A 77 -3.78 -2.25 -4.77
CA VAL A 77 -2.63 -3.02 -4.31
C VAL A 77 -2.19 -3.94 -5.45
N MET A 78 -0.91 -3.85 -5.81
CA MET A 78 -0.26 -4.62 -6.86
C MET A 78 0.68 -5.66 -6.25
N HIS A 79 0.87 -6.75 -6.98
CA HIS A 79 1.73 -7.88 -6.62
C HIS A 79 2.57 -8.29 -7.85
N ASN A 80 3.69 -8.99 -7.66
CA ASN A 80 4.65 -9.35 -8.73
C ASN A 80 5.15 -8.14 -9.56
N TRP A 81 5.18 -6.96 -8.95
CA TRP A 81 5.71 -5.76 -9.60
C TRP A 81 7.24 -5.79 -9.57
N LYS A 82 7.88 -5.55 -10.71
CA LYS A 82 9.31 -5.21 -10.76
C LYS A 82 9.43 -3.72 -11.00
N LEU A 83 10.20 -3.03 -10.15
CA LEU A 83 10.67 -1.70 -10.49
C LEU A 83 11.58 -1.86 -11.71
N MET A 84 11.11 -1.44 -12.89
CA MET A 84 12.01 -1.18 -14.01
C MET A 84 12.58 0.22 -13.76
N GLU A 85 13.89 0.28 -13.48
CA GLU A 85 14.62 1.54 -13.56
C GLU A 85 14.68 1.95 -15.03
N ALA A 86 14.35 3.20 -15.32
CA ALA A 86 14.40 3.78 -16.65
C ALA A 86 15.80 4.34 -16.91
#